data_AF-A0A960T542-F1
#
_entry.id   AF-A0A960T542-F1
#
_cell.length_a   1.000
_cell.length_b   1.000
_cell.length_c   1.000
_cell.angle_alpha   90.00
_cell.angle_beta   90.00
_cell.angle_gamma   90.00
#
_symmetry.space_group_name_H-M   'P 1'
#
loop_
_entity.id
_entity.type
_entity.pdbx_description
1 polymer ?
#
loop_
_entity_poly.entity_id
_entity_poly.type
_entity_poly.pdbx_seq_one_letter_code
_entity_poly.pdbx_strand_id
1 'polypeptide(L)'
;MIVNEQEAETLRRLALDINEAYRAFLSEQGWILEDFKFEVGTEEGRSFVLIDEISPDCSRIRDAEGNSLSKDLFRQRRPEQEIWEGYKRLKDAMEARHAVAC
;
A
#
# COMPACT_ATOMS: atom_id res chain seq x y z
N MET A 1 18.88 3.21 -8.30
CA MET A 1 18.80 2.76 -9.69
C MET A 1 18.46 3.97 -10.56
N ILE A 2 19.29 4.30 -11.54
CA ILE A 2 18.98 5.35 -12.52
C ILE A 2 18.58 4.61 -13.79
N VAL A 3 17.42 4.96 -14.34
CA VAL A 3 16.81 4.31 -15.51
C VAL A 3 16.82 5.25 -16.71
N ASN A 4 16.78 4.69 -17.92
CA ASN A 4 16.55 5.47 -19.14
C ASN A 4 15.05 5.79 -19.33
N GLU A 5 14.73 6.60 -20.35
CA GLU A 5 13.35 7.03 -20.62
C GLU A 5 12.38 5.87 -20.90
N GLN A 6 12.82 4.85 -21.63
CA GLN A 6 11.98 3.69 -21.97
C GLN A 6 11.73 2.79 -20.76
N GLU A 7 12.74 2.64 -19.91
CA GLU A 7 12.62 1.98 -18.61
C GLU A 7 11.70 2.77 -17.66
N ALA A 8 11.80 4.11 -17.65
CA ALA A 8 10.91 4.97 -16.85
C ALA A 8 9.44 4.85 -17.27
N GLU A 9 9.16 4.79 -18.57
CA GLU A 9 7.80 4.57 -19.08
C GLU A 9 7.28 3.17 -18.73
N THR A 10 8.15 2.16 -18.71
CA THR A 10 7.80 0.81 -18.26
C THR A 10 7.49 0.78 -16.76
N LEU A 11 8.29 1.47 -15.94
CA LEU A 11 8.03 1.64 -14.51
C LEU A 11 6.73 2.40 -14.25
N ARG A 12 6.41 3.40 -15.06
CA ARG A 12 5.15 4.14 -14.95
C ARG A 12 3.95 3.24 -15.17
N ARG A 13 3.98 2.38 -16.20
CA ARG A 13 2.91 1.40 -16.45
C ARG A 13 2.76 0.42 -15.28
N LEU A 14 3.87 -0.15 -14.82
CA LEU A 14 3.87 -1.01 -13.63
C LEU A 14 3.28 -0.30 -12.39
N ALA A 15 3.62 0.98 -12.18
CA ALA A 15 3.09 1.76 -11.07
C ALA A 15 1.57 1.94 -11.16
N LEU A 16 1.03 2.17 -12.35
CA LEU A 16 -0.40 2.30 -12.59
C LEU A 16 -1.13 0.98 -12.35
N ASP A 17 -0.57 -0.13 -12.83
CA ASP A 17 -1.14 -1.47 -12.64
C ASP A 17 -1.17 -1.85 -11.15
N ILE A 18 -0.08 -1.59 -10.41
CA ILE A 18 -0.02 -1.80 -8.96
C ILE A 18 -1.04 -0.91 -8.25
N ASN A 19 -1.16 0.36 -8.65
CA ASN A 19 -2.13 1.29 -8.07
C ASN A 19 -3.58 0.79 -8.27
N GLU A 20 -3.94 0.32 -9.45
CA GLU A 20 -5.27 -0.24 -9.70
C GLU A 20 -5.55 -1.45 -8.82
N ALA A 21 -4.62 -2.41 -8.77
CA ALA A 21 -4.76 -3.61 -7.95
C ALA A 21 -4.87 -3.27 -6.45
N TYR A 22 -4.02 -2.39 -5.94
CA TYR A 22 -3.98 -2.05 -4.52
C TYR A 22 -5.20 -1.22 -4.09
N ARG A 23 -5.64 -0.28 -4.94
CA ARG A 23 -6.89 0.46 -4.71
C ARG A 23 -8.10 -0.46 -4.68
N ALA A 24 -8.20 -1.40 -5.62
CA ALA A 24 -9.28 -2.37 -5.65
C ALA A 24 -9.29 -3.21 -4.37
N PHE A 25 -8.13 -3.75 -3.98
CA PHE A 25 -7.96 -4.54 -2.76
C PHE A 25 -8.47 -3.83 -1.51
N LEU A 26 -8.12 -2.54 -1.33
CA LEU A 26 -8.53 -1.76 -0.16
C LEU A 26 -10.02 -1.35 -0.24
N SER A 27 -10.52 -1.06 -1.44
CA SER A 27 -11.92 -0.63 -1.64
C SER A 27 -12.93 -1.72 -1.27
N GLU A 28 -12.57 -2.99 -1.40
CA GLU A 28 -13.40 -4.12 -0.96
C GLU A 28 -13.68 -4.10 0.56
N GLN A 29 -12.80 -3.47 1.35
CA GLN A 29 -12.96 -3.29 2.79
C GLN A 29 -13.57 -1.92 3.14
N GLY A 30 -13.99 -1.14 2.14
CA GLY A 30 -14.50 0.22 2.34
C GLY A 30 -13.41 1.25 2.64
N TRP A 31 -12.15 0.96 2.32
CA TRP A 31 -11.02 1.87 2.56
C TRP A 31 -10.56 2.58 1.30
N ILE A 32 -10.02 3.78 1.51
CA ILE A 32 -9.57 4.66 0.44
C ILE A 32 -8.05 4.74 0.51
N LEU A 33 -7.38 4.44 -0.60
CA LEU A 33 -5.95 4.68 -0.80
C LEU A 33 -5.76 6.06 -1.42
N GLU A 34 -5.13 6.99 -0.69
CA GLU A 34 -4.78 8.32 -1.20
C GLU A 34 -3.48 8.28 -2.00
N ASP A 35 -2.42 7.70 -1.43
CA ASP A 35 -1.13 7.46 -2.08
C ASP A 35 -0.35 6.33 -1.40
N PHE A 36 0.74 5.90 -2.04
CA PHE A 36 1.70 4.96 -1.48
C PHE A 36 3.07 5.06 -2.16
N LYS A 37 4.09 4.53 -1.49
CA LYS A 37 5.44 4.31 -2.00
C LYS A 37 5.69 2.81 -2.09
N PHE A 38 6.31 2.38 -3.18
CA PHE A 38 6.82 1.03 -3.33
C PHE A 38 8.23 1.07 -3.90
N GLU A 39 8.95 -0.04 -3.77
CA GLU A 39 10.29 -0.19 -4.33
C GLU A 39 10.30 -1.29 -5.39
N VAL A 40 11.18 -1.11 -6.37
CA VAL A 40 11.34 -2.05 -7.47
C VAL A 40 12.79 -2.48 -7.57
N GLY A 41 12.97 -3.78 -7.74
CA GLY A 41 14.24 -4.39 -8.09
C GLY A 41 14.29 -4.71 -9.59
N THR A 42 15.45 -5.18 -10.03
CA THR A 42 15.61 -5.76 -11.36
C THR A 42 16.04 -7.21 -11.23
N GLU A 43 15.35 -8.11 -11.92
CA GLU A 43 15.78 -9.50 -12.08
C GLU A 43 16.66 -9.64 -13.34
N GLU A 44 17.24 -10.83 -13.53
CA GLU A 44 17.99 -11.19 -14.74
C GLU A 44 17.18 -10.86 -16.00
N GLY A 45 17.79 -10.13 -16.94
CA GLY A 45 17.10 -9.65 -18.15
C GLY A 45 16.40 -8.30 -18.03
N ARG A 46 16.59 -7.57 -16.92
CA ARG A 46 16.06 -6.20 -16.67
C ARG A 46 14.54 -6.10 -16.59
N SER A 47 13.85 -7.17 -16.21
CA SER A 47 12.46 -7.08 -15.77
C SER A 47 12.39 -6.37 -14.42
N PHE A 48 11.45 -5.44 -14.29
CA PHE A 48 11.16 -4.81 -12.99
C PHE A 48 10.28 -5.73 -12.16
N VAL A 49 10.68 -5.92 -10.91
CA VAL A 49 9.95 -6.72 -9.93
C VAL A 49 9.62 -5.85 -8.73
N LEU A 50 8.40 -5.98 -8.21
CA LEU A 50 8.01 -5.35 -6.94
C LEU A 50 8.81 -6.03 -5.81
N ILE A 51 9.46 -5.23 -4.98
CA ILE A 51 10.24 -5.70 -3.83
C ILE A 51 9.85 -4.91 -2.58
N ASP A 52 10.59 -5.12 -1.49
CA ASP A 52 10.37 -4.48 -0.18
C ASP A 52 8.99 -4.89 0.40
N GLU A 53 8.49 -4.13 1.38
CA GLU A 53 7.15 -4.29 1.94
C GLU A 53 6.13 -3.32 1.33
N ILE A 54 4.87 -3.78 1.25
CA ILE A 54 3.70 -2.91 1.11
C ILE A 54 2.96 -2.94 2.44
N SER A 55 3.04 -1.84 3.18
CA SER A 55 2.53 -1.72 4.54
C SER A 55 1.85 -0.36 4.78
N PRO A 56 1.14 -0.18 5.91
CA PRO A 56 0.58 1.11 6.30
C PRO A 56 1.65 2.18 6.57
N ASP A 57 2.93 1.80 6.62
CA ASP A 57 4.05 2.73 6.76
C ASP A 57 4.39 3.44 5.46
N CYS A 58 4.26 2.72 4.33
CA CYS A 58 4.51 3.24 3.00
C CYS A 58 3.24 3.75 2.29
N SER A 59 2.07 3.68 2.93
CA SER A 59 0.77 4.02 2.33
C SER A 59 0.00 5.07 3.14
N ARG A 60 -0.85 5.86 2.49
CA ARG A 60 -1.89 6.68 3.14
C ARG A 60 -3.25 6.07 2.89
N ILE A 61 -3.77 5.41 3.93
CA ILE A 61 -5.05 4.71 3.91
C ILE A 61 -6.03 5.44 4.82
N ARG A 62 -7.24 5.68 4.31
CA ARG A 62 -8.35 6.29 5.04
C ARG A 62 -9.52 5.32 5.18
N ASP A 63 -10.27 5.44 6.26
CA ASP A 63 -11.61 4.86 6.33
C ASP A 63 -12.63 5.69 5.53
N ALA A 64 -13.88 5.23 5.48
CA ALA A 64 -14.95 5.87 4.72
C ALA A 64 -15.25 7.30 5.20
N GLU A 65 -14.94 7.59 6.46
CA GLU A 65 -15.09 8.91 7.07
C GLU A 65 -13.87 9.83 6.86
N GLY A 66 -12.80 9.32 6.23
CA GLY A 66 -11.58 10.07 5.95
C GLY A 66 -10.55 10.05 7.09
N ASN A 67 -10.73 9.22 8.12
CA ASN A 67 -9.76 9.08 9.20
C ASN A 67 -8.58 8.22 8.78
N SER A 68 -7.38 8.56 9.24
CA SER A 68 -6.17 7.78 8.93
C SER A 68 -6.16 6.42 9.61
N LEU A 69 -5.75 5.39 8.86
CA LEU A 69 -5.42 4.06 9.37
C LEU A 69 -3.91 3.74 9.29
N SER A 70 -3.11 4.70 8.80
CA SER A 70 -1.71 4.53 8.42
C SER A 70 -0.73 5.20 9.40
N LYS A 71 0.57 5.16 9.08
CA LYS A 71 1.65 5.85 9.81
C LYS A 71 1.43 7.36 9.95
N ASP A 72 0.52 7.95 9.20
CA ASP A 72 0.08 9.33 9.44
C ASP A 72 -0.41 9.54 10.88
N LEU A 73 -0.99 8.53 11.55
CA LEU A 73 -1.35 8.61 12.97
C LEU A 73 -0.12 8.91 13.84
N PHE A 74 0.98 8.20 13.60
CA PHE A 74 2.25 8.46 14.28
C PHE A 74 2.83 9.84 13.91
N ARG A 75 2.83 10.19 12.61
CA ARG A 75 3.34 11.50 12.13
C ARG A 75 2.56 12.68 12.72
N GLN A 76 1.26 12.50 12.97
CA GLN A 76 0.36 13.46 13.60
C GLN A 76 0.42 13.42 15.15
N ARG A 77 1.28 12.58 15.73
CA ARG A 77 1.45 12.41 17.19
C ARG A 77 0.17 12.01 17.90
N ARG A 78 -0.65 11.16 17.27
CA ARG A 78 -1.82 10.55 17.92
C ARG A 78 -1.37 9.66 19.08
N PRO A 79 -2.24 9.44 20.09
CA PRO A 79 -1.96 8.50 21.17
C PRO A 79 -1.59 7.11 20.65
N GLU A 80 -0.70 6.41 21.35
CA GLU A 80 -0.25 5.06 20.99
C GLU A 80 -1.41 4.08 20.77
N GLN A 81 -2.44 4.17 21.60
CA GLN A 81 -3.64 3.35 21.47
C GLN A 81 -4.32 3.55 20.11
N GLU A 82 -4.48 4.79 19.64
CA GLU A 82 -5.10 5.06 18.34
C GLU A 82 -4.24 4.55 17.18
N ILE A 83 -2.90 4.67 17.30
CA ILE A 83 -1.96 4.12 16.32
C ILE A 83 -2.13 2.59 16.23
N TRP A 84 -2.14 1.92 17.38
CA TRP A 84 -2.31 0.46 17.45
C TRP A 84 -3.67 0.02 16.89
N GLU A 85 -4.76 0.72 17.24
CA GLU A 85 -6.11 0.42 16.75
C GLU A 85 -6.20 0.56 15.22
N GLY A 86 -5.58 1.59 14.64
CA GLY A 86 -5.50 1.76 13.18
C GLY A 86 -4.84 0.57 12.49
N TYR A 87 -3.66 0.15 12.97
CA TYR A 87 -2.92 -0.97 12.40
C TYR A 87 -3.62 -2.30 12.62
N LYS A 88 -4.24 -2.49 13.80
CA LYS A 88 -5.01 -3.69 14.11
C LYS A 88 -6.22 -3.85 13.18
N ARG A 89 -6.95 -2.76 12.88
CA ARG A 89 -8.07 -2.79 11.92
C ARG A 89 -7.61 -3.29 10.55
N LEU A 90 -6.46 -2.81 10.08
CA LEU A 90 -5.87 -3.24 8.80
C LEU A 90 -5.52 -4.74 8.81
N LYS A 91 -4.80 -5.20 9.85
CA LYS A 91 -4.44 -6.61 10.03
C LYS A 91 -5.67 -7.52 10.08
N ASP A 92 -6.63 -7.19 10.92
CA ASP A 92 -7.80 -8.06 11.15
C ASP A 92 -8.64 -8.23 9.87
N ALA A 93 -8.78 -7.20 9.04
CA ALA A 93 -9.47 -7.32 7.75
C ALA A 93 -8.69 -8.19 6.75
N MET A 94 -7.36 -8.08 6.73
CA MET A 94 -6.52 -8.93 5.89
C MET A 94 -6.64 -10.41 6.29
N GLU A 95 -6.65 -10.71 7.58
CA GLU A 95 -6.83 -12.08 8.09
C GLU A 95 -8.24 -12.62 7.82
N ALA A 96 -9.27 -11.80 8.02
CA ALA A 96 -10.65 -12.19 7.74
C ALA A 96 -10.86 -12.55 6.26
N ARG A 97 -10.24 -11.79 5.34
CA ARG A 97 -10.26 -12.10 3.91
C ARG A 97 -9.55 -13.42 3.61
N HIS A 98 -8.39 -13.68 4.21
CA HIS A 98 -7.63 -14.91 3.98
C HIS A 98 -8.41 -16.15 4.44
N ALA A 99 -9.15 -16.04 5.55
CA ALA A 99 -9.99 -17.12 6.06
C ALA A 99 -11.19 -17.47 5.14
N VAL A 100 -11.66 -16.53 4.31
CA VAL A 100 -12.79 -16.72 3.38
C VAL A 100 -12.33 -17.22 2.00
N ALA A 101 -11.04 -17.11 1.68
CA ALA A 101 -10.46 -17.56 0.42
C ALA A 101 -9.99 -19.03 0.43
N CYS A 102 -10.09 -19.72 1.58
CA CYS A 102 -9.76 -21.14 1.76
C CYS A 102 -11.01 -22.03 1.77
#